data_AF-A0AAU5ZET3-F1
#
_entry.id   AF-A0AAU5ZET3-F1
#
_cell.length_a   1.000
_cell.length_b   1.000
_cell.length_c   1.000
_cell.angle_alpha   90.00
_cell.angle_beta   90.00
_cell.angle_gamma   90.00
#
_symmetry.space_group_name_H-M   'P 1'
#
loop_
_entity.id
_entity.type
_entity.pdbx_description
1 polymer ?
#
loop_
_entity_poly.entity_id
_entity_poly.type
_entity_poly.pdbx_seq_one_letter_code
_entity_poly.pdbx_strand_id
1 'polypeptide(L)'
;MVLAFGGDLEFDPALFEVRRGGVPVPLEPQAFDVLAYLVSHRDRVVPKEELMDGVWGGRFVSETAVTSRIKQVRRALGDDGHSQRMIRTQHGRGYRFVAPVEARTVLRAAEPIRYTVSDGLHIAYQVTGGGPLDIVLISGFVSHLELDWGDPRHAHFLHRLGSFGRLIRFDKRGTGMSDRPSGLPDVETRMHDVLSVMDAVGSERAVLVGYSEGGPMAILCAAAHPERVAGLVLYGTYAKRAWSEDYPCAQKEEVWAAYAEELVSRWDWEADMRMRCPSADEPMQRWWGQRMRAAATPSTVRALMNMNALVDVRDALPAVRVPTLVLHRLGDALIDPAGARYLAERIPGARLELIEGEDHFVSGDPDQILDAIERFLHELPAAEPRPSALAAVVAPAGPRADEVADGLVAAGGRRCSGPDGRVVVLFDGPATAVRAGLAQLHAVARLGVAIAEVPRDETELDAYGVLTAIAMADQAAPGSVWLTSAVRDLLAGSGVVTEYAGEHVIGGVEPQAVFWAL
;
A
#
# COMPACT_ATOMS: atom_id res chain seq x y z
N MET A 1 -3.63 -9.24 24.92
CA MET A 1 -3.83 -9.39 26.38
C MET A 1 -4.48 -8.12 26.88
N VAL A 2 -5.63 -8.20 27.55
CA VAL A 2 -6.31 -7.06 28.15
C VAL A 2 -6.01 -7.06 29.64
N LEU A 3 -5.64 -5.91 30.20
CA LEU A 3 -5.32 -5.76 31.61
C LEU A 3 -6.51 -5.10 32.31
N ALA A 4 -7.16 -5.83 33.21
CA ALA A 4 -8.26 -5.28 34.01
C ALA A 4 -7.74 -4.79 35.36
N PHE A 5 -8.18 -3.61 35.80
CA PHE A 5 -7.85 -3.07 37.12
C PHE A 5 -8.94 -2.12 37.62
N GLY A 6 -8.95 -1.81 38.91
CA GLY A 6 -9.91 -0.85 39.47
C GLY A 6 -11.39 -1.30 39.46
N GLY A 7 -11.66 -2.56 39.17
CA GLY A 7 -13.00 -3.17 39.17
C GLY A 7 -13.70 -3.11 37.81
N ASP A 8 -13.69 -1.95 37.15
CA ASP A 8 -14.41 -1.71 35.89
C ASP A 8 -13.51 -1.21 34.74
N LEU A 9 -12.21 -1.00 34.96
CA LEU A 9 -11.30 -0.52 33.92
C LEU A 9 -10.64 -1.68 33.19
N GLU A 10 -10.62 -1.56 31.87
CA GLU A 10 -9.90 -2.42 30.95
C GLU A 10 -8.87 -1.58 30.21
N PHE A 11 -7.62 -2.00 30.23
CA PHE A 11 -6.53 -1.42 29.47
C PHE A 11 -6.11 -2.42 28.40
N ASP A 12 -6.30 -2.02 27.15
CA ASP A 12 -5.99 -2.82 26.00
C ASP A 12 -4.80 -2.21 25.25
N PRO A 13 -3.56 -2.63 25.58
CA PRO A 13 -2.37 -2.11 24.94
C PRO A 13 -2.40 -2.32 23.42
N ALA A 14 -3.02 -3.39 22.93
CA ALA A 14 -3.06 -3.70 21.50
C ALA A 14 -4.06 -2.86 20.71
N LEU A 15 -5.04 -2.24 21.38
CA LEU A 15 -5.98 -1.31 20.75
C LEU A 15 -5.68 0.15 21.04
N PHE A 16 -4.66 0.42 21.86
CA PHE A 16 -4.43 1.74 22.44
C PHE A 16 -5.68 2.30 23.15
N GLU A 17 -6.47 1.41 23.76
CA GLU A 17 -7.75 1.76 24.39
C GLU A 17 -7.69 1.58 25.90
N VAL A 18 -8.31 2.52 26.61
CA VAL A 18 -8.77 2.33 27.99
C VAL A 18 -10.29 2.32 27.95
N ARG A 19 -10.94 1.33 28.57
CA ARG A 19 -12.39 1.28 28.71
C ARG A 19 -12.79 1.25 30.17
N ARG A 20 -13.96 1.77 30.49
CA ARG A 20 -14.61 1.69 31.79
C ARG A 20 -16.00 1.09 31.62
N GLY A 21 -16.24 -0.09 32.19
CA GLY A 21 -17.50 -0.81 31.98
C GLY A 21 -17.80 -1.06 30.50
N GLY A 22 -16.76 -1.29 29.68
CA GLY A 22 -16.86 -1.47 28.23
C GLY A 22 -16.92 -0.17 27.41
N VAL A 23 -17.01 1.00 28.03
CA VAL A 23 -17.07 2.31 27.33
C VAL A 23 -15.67 2.91 27.20
N PRO A 24 -15.21 3.33 26.00
CA PRO A 24 -13.92 4.00 25.83
C PRO A 24 -13.76 5.24 26.71
N VAL A 25 -12.58 5.37 27.33
CA VAL A 25 -12.14 6.50 28.13
C VAL A 25 -11.07 7.26 27.33
N PRO A 26 -11.32 8.52 26.94
CA PRO A 26 -10.34 9.30 26.19
C PRO A 26 -9.03 9.46 26.96
N LEU A 27 -7.91 9.15 26.30
CA LEU A 27 -6.57 9.31 26.82
C LEU A 27 -5.64 9.74 25.68
N GLU A 28 -4.86 10.81 25.89
CA GLU A 28 -3.90 11.29 24.89
C GLU A 28 -2.78 10.25 24.67
N PRO A 29 -2.20 10.10 23.46
CA PRO A 29 -1.22 9.05 23.15
C PRO A 29 -0.03 8.98 24.13
N GLN A 30 0.64 10.11 24.40
CA GLN A 30 1.73 10.14 25.38
C GLN A 30 1.29 9.80 26.82
N ALA A 31 0.03 10.10 27.18
CA ALA A 31 -0.50 9.70 28.48
C ALA A 31 -0.80 8.19 28.49
N PHE A 32 -1.26 7.64 27.36
CA PHE A 32 -1.41 6.20 27.15
C PHE A 32 -0.07 5.48 27.31
N ASP A 33 1.00 5.97 26.68
CA ASP A 33 2.34 5.39 26.79
C ASP A 33 2.87 5.40 28.23
N VAL A 34 2.66 6.51 28.97
CA VAL A 34 2.97 6.57 30.41
C VAL A 34 2.20 5.51 31.19
N LEU A 35 0.90 5.31 30.90
CA LEU A 35 0.12 4.26 31.54
C LEU A 35 0.63 2.87 31.18
N ALA A 36 0.91 2.61 29.90
CA ALA A 36 1.46 1.35 29.40
C ALA A 36 2.78 1.02 30.11
N TYR A 37 3.68 1.99 30.20
CA TYR A 37 4.99 1.86 30.84
C TYR A 37 4.88 1.58 32.34
N LEU A 38 3.99 2.29 33.04
CA LEU A 38 3.78 2.07 34.48
C LEU A 38 3.13 0.72 34.77
N VAL A 39 2.20 0.27 33.93
CA VAL A 39 1.52 -1.02 34.10
C VAL A 39 2.45 -2.18 33.78
N SER A 40 3.31 -2.06 32.75
CA SER A 40 4.31 -3.09 32.43
C SER A 40 5.36 -3.25 33.54
N HIS A 41 5.68 -2.17 34.26
CA HIS A 41 6.64 -2.15 35.38
C HIS A 41 5.98 -2.04 36.78
N ARG A 42 4.73 -2.50 36.91
CA ARG A 42 3.90 -2.38 38.13
C ARG A 42 4.50 -3.02 39.40
N ASP A 43 5.45 -3.93 39.25
CA ASP A 43 6.15 -4.61 40.33
C ASP A 43 7.12 -3.70 41.10
N ARG A 44 7.56 -2.59 40.50
CA ARG A 44 8.54 -1.67 41.09
C ARG A 44 8.13 -0.20 41.02
N VAL A 45 8.96 0.66 41.61
CA VAL A 45 8.88 2.11 41.42
C VAL A 45 9.63 2.45 40.14
N VAL A 46 8.99 3.25 39.27
CA VAL A 46 9.57 3.76 38.04
C VAL A 46 10.06 5.19 38.29
N PRO A 47 11.38 5.45 38.21
CA PRO A 47 11.95 6.78 38.31
C PRO A 47 11.41 7.75 37.26
N LYS A 48 11.41 9.06 37.58
CA LYS A 48 10.99 10.08 36.61
C LYS A 48 11.91 10.11 35.39
N GLU A 49 13.22 10.01 35.61
CA GLU A 49 14.23 9.95 34.54
C GLU A 49 13.97 8.76 33.62
N GLU A 50 13.72 7.60 34.19
CA GLU A 50 13.37 6.40 33.41
C GLU A 50 12.08 6.56 32.61
N LEU A 51 11.04 7.22 33.17
CA LEU A 51 9.83 7.55 32.40
C LEU A 51 10.11 8.53 31.27
N MET A 52 10.97 9.53 31.50
CA MET A 52 11.37 10.50 30.48
C MET A 52 12.09 9.81 29.33
N ASP A 53 13.07 8.97 29.64
CA ASP A 53 13.83 8.23 28.64
C ASP A 53 12.97 7.19 27.91
N GLY A 54 12.18 6.43 28.67
CA GLY A 54 11.40 5.30 28.16
C GLY A 54 10.15 5.68 27.37
N VAL A 55 9.59 6.88 27.56
CA VAL A 55 8.38 7.33 26.86
C VAL A 55 8.66 8.47 25.86
N TRP A 56 9.65 9.33 26.11
CA TRP A 56 9.94 10.47 25.22
C TRP A 56 11.17 10.28 24.33
N GLY A 57 11.88 9.15 24.42
CA GLY A 57 12.86 8.71 23.42
C GLY A 57 13.97 9.72 23.13
N GLY A 58 14.84 9.99 24.11
CA GLY A 58 15.99 10.89 23.96
C GLY A 58 15.68 12.38 23.80
N ARG A 59 14.39 12.76 23.71
CA ARG A 59 13.97 14.17 23.73
C ARG A 59 14.14 14.74 25.14
N PHE A 60 14.83 15.88 25.27
CA PHE A 60 14.94 16.59 26.54
C PHE A 60 13.57 17.12 26.97
N VAL A 61 12.94 16.45 27.93
CA VAL A 61 11.68 16.85 28.54
C VAL A 61 11.87 17.24 29.99
N SER A 62 11.07 18.21 30.45
CA SER A 62 11.09 18.61 31.87
C SER A 62 10.28 17.63 32.72
N GLU A 63 10.60 17.52 34.02
CA GLU A 63 9.77 16.75 34.96
C GLU A 63 8.30 17.20 34.94
N THR A 64 8.04 18.47 34.62
CA THR A 64 6.69 19.03 34.49
C THR A 64 5.87 18.30 33.42
N ALA A 65 6.50 17.84 32.34
CA ALA A 65 5.84 17.05 31.29
C ALA A 65 5.35 15.71 31.84
N VAL A 66 6.23 14.97 32.56
CA VAL A 66 5.88 13.72 33.24
C VAL A 66 4.73 13.95 34.22
N THR A 67 4.83 14.99 35.04
CA THR A 67 3.82 15.31 36.06
C THR A 67 2.45 15.63 35.42
N SER A 68 2.45 16.31 34.28
CA SER A 68 1.26 16.62 33.50
C SER A 68 0.60 15.36 32.93
N ARG A 69 1.38 14.45 32.31
CA ARG A 69 0.85 13.17 31.80
C ARG A 69 0.31 12.30 32.92
N ILE A 70 1.01 12.18 34.05
CA ILE A 70 0.52 11.45 35.23
C ILE A 70 -0.83 12.00 35.70
N LYS A 71 -1.01 13.33 35.69
CA LYS A 71 -2.29 13.96 36.06
C LYS A 71 -3.40 13.60 35.07
N GLN A 72 -3.11 13.56 33.77
CA GLN A 72 -4.07 13.12 32.76
C GLN A 72 -4.45 11.65 32.93
N VAL A 73 -3.45 10.76 33.09
CA VAL A 73 -3.70 9.33 33.32
C VAL A 73 -4.55 9.13 34.57
N ARG A 74 -4.19 9.75 35.69
CA ARG A 74 -4.99 9.66 36.93
C ARG A 74 -6.44 10.07 36.69
N ARG A 75 -6.66 11.22 36.04
CA ARG A 75 -8.02 11.68 35.70
C ARG A 75 -8.79 10.65 34.86
N ALA A 76 -8.18 10.09 33.82
CA ALA A 76 -8.82 9.08 32.97
C ALA A 76 -9.21 7.82 33.78
N LEU A 77 -8.32 7.37 34.68
CA LEU A 77 -8.57 6.23 35.54
C LEU A 77 -9.54 6.52 36.71
N GLY A 78 -10.00 7.76 36.89
CA GLY A 78 -10.80 8.13 38.08
C GLY A 78 -9.98 8.07 39.38
N ASP A 79 -8.68 8.29 39.25
CA ASP A 79 -7.69 8.46 40.32
C ASP A 79 -7.31 9.95 40.42
N ASP A 80 -6.65 10.33 41.51
CA ASP A 80 -6.14 11.69 41.67
C ASP A 80 -4.89 11.72 42.58
N GLY A 81 -4.32 12.92 42.73
CA GLY A 81 -3.12 13.12 43.55
C GLY A 81 -3.34 12.91 45.05
N HIS A 82 -4.59 12.79 45.52
CA HIS A 82 -4.91 12.61 46.93
C HIS A 82 -5.21 11.15 47.27
N SER A 83 -6.11 10.52 46.52
CA SER A 83 -6.54 9.13 46.68
C SER A 83 -5.49 8.12 46.22
N GLN A 84 -4.77 8.41 45.13
CA GLN A 84 -3.65 7.61 44.59
C GLN A 84 -3.91 6.09 44.62
N ARG A 85 -5.11 5.68 44.21
CA ARG A 85 -5.57 4.29 44.23
C ARG A 85 -4.97 3.46 43.10
N MET A 86 -4.61 4.11 41.98
CA MET A 86 -4.06 3.45 40.80
C MET A 86 -2.57 3.76 40.64
N ILE A 87 -2.21 5.04 40.70
CA ILE A 87 -0.83 5.50 40.54
C ILE A 87 -0.40 6.20 41.81
N ARG A 88 0.58 5.61 42.51
CA ARG A 88 1.15 6.17 43.73
C ARG A 88 2.42 6.97 43.43
N THR A 89 2.50 8.18 43.95
CA THR A 89 3.71 9.01 43.91
C THR A 89 4.61 8.64 45.08
N GLN A 90 5.81 8.15 44.76
CA GLN A 90 6.88 7.93 45.71
C GLN A 90 7.76 9.18 45.74
N HIS A 91 7.60 10.00 46.77
CA HIS A 91 8.24 11.30 46.86
C HIS A 91 9.76 11.17 46.74
N GLY A 92 10.35 11.97 45.84
CA GLY A 92 11.78 11.94 45.52
C GLY A 92 12.27 10.69 44.77
N ARG A 93 11.37 9.76 44.40
CA ARG A 93 11.75 8.50 43.74
C ARG A 93 11.05 8.24 42.41
N GLY A 94 9.79 8.64 42.24
CA GLY A 94 9.05 8.42 40.99
C GLY A 94 7.61 7.97 41.21
N TYR A 95 7.11 7.10 40.34
CA TYR A 95 5.72 6.63 40.35
C TYR A 95 5.64 5.11 40.37
N ARG A 96 4.57 4.57 40.95
CA ARG A 96 4.28 3.13 40.93
C ARG A 96 2.82 2.90 40.62
N PHE A 97 2.55 2.00 39.68
CA PHE A 97 1.21 1.47 39.48
C PHE A 97 0.90 0.46 40.59
N VAL A 98 -0.14 0.72 41.38
CA VAL A 98 -0.45 -0.05 42.61
C VAL A 98 -1.79 -0.77 42.57
N ALA A 99 -2.63 -0.52 41.55
CA ALA A 99 -3.88 -1.24 41.41
C ALA A 99 -3.62 -2.73 41.10
N PRO A 100 -4.42 -3.65 41.66
CA PRO A 100 -4.40 -5.05 41.24
C PRO A 100 -4.67 -5.15 39.74
N VAL A 101 -3.78 -5.81 39.02
CA VAL A 101 -3.89 -6.03 37.56
C VAL A 101 -4.21 -7.48 37.31
N GLU A 102 -5.37 -7.75 36.73
CA GLU A 102 -5.73 -9.05 36.18
C GLU A 102 -5.40 -9.07 34.69
N ALA A 103 -4.47 -9.93 34.30
CA ALA A 103 -4.23 -10.20 32.88
C ALA A 103 -5.30 -11.16 32.35
N ARG A 104 -6.12 -10.68 31.42
CA ARG A 104 -7.11 -11.49 30.70
C ARG A 104 -6.58 -11.79 29.31
N THR A 105 -6.41 -13.08 29.02
CA THR A 105 -6.23 -13.55 27.65
C THR A 105 -7.59 -13.49 26.96
N VAL A 106 -7.86 -12.35 26.34
CA VAL A 106 -9.01 -12.24 25.43
C VAL A 106 -8.59 -12.92 24.13
N LEU A 107 -9.15 -14.10 23.87
CA LEU A 107 -9.16 -14.68 22.54
C LEU A 107 -10.04 -13.76 21.69
N ARG A 108 -9.41 -12.81 20.99
CA ARG A 108 -10.12 -12.10 19.94
C ARG A 108 -10.39 -13.14 18.86
N ALA A 109 -11.64 -13.23 18.39
CA ALA A 109 -11.89 -13.92 17.14
C ALA A 109 -11.04 -13.21 16.09
N ALA A 110 -9.96 -13.84 15.66
CA ALA A 110 -9.22 -13.35 14.51
C ALA A 110 -10.22 -13.41 13.35
N GLU A 111 -10.49 -12.25 12.72
CA GLU A 111 -11.28 -12.24 11.49
C GLU A 111 -10.63 -13.26 10.54
N PRO A 112 -11.42 -14.19 9.98
CA PRO A 112 -10.86 -15.34 9.30
C PRO A 112 -10.05 -14.88 8.09
N ILE A 113 -8.85 -15.44 7.96
CA ILE A 113 -8.03 -15.27 6.76
C ILE A 113 -8.68 -16.11 5.67
N ARG A 114 -8.88 -15.48 4.51
CA ARG A 114 -9.50 -16.07 3.33
C ARG A 114 -8.54 -15.98 2.16
N TYR A 115 -8.91 -16.66 1.09
CA TYR A 115 -8.11 -16.72 -0.13
C TYR A 115 -8.96 -16.36 -1.33
N THR A 116 -8.36 -15.61 -2.26
CA THR A 116 -8.85 -15.47 -3.64
C THR A 116 -7.83 -16.09 -4.59
N VAL A 117 -8.18 -16.25 -5.86
CA VAL A 117 -7.26 -16.74 -6.89
C VAL A 117 -6.94 -15.59 -7.84
N SER A 118 -5.65 -15.29 -8.03
CA SER A 118 -5.14 -14.33 -9.01
C SER A 118 -4.04 -15.01 -9.83
N ASP A 119 -4.20 -15.07 -11.16
CA ASP A 119 -3.27 -15.75 -12.09
C ASP A 119 -2.91 -17.19 -11.67
N GLY A 120 -3.88 -17.91 -11.10
CA GLY A 120 -3.69 -19.29 -10.62
C GLY A 120 -2.96 -19.42 -9.28
N LEU A 121 -2.66 -18.31 -8.60
CA LEU A 121 -2.08 -18.29 -7.24
C LEU A 121 -3.14 -17.94 -6.20
N HIS A 122 -3.07 -18.57 -5.02
CA HIS A 122 -3.90 -18.20 -3.88
C HIS A 122 -3.32 -16.96 -3.19
N ILE A 123 -4.12 -15.91 -3.13
CA ILE A 123 -3.79 -14.65 -2.45
C ILE A 123 -4.57 -14.60 -1.14
N ALA A 124 -3.85 -14.62 -0.02
CA ALA A 124 -4.41 -14.52 1.31
C ALA A 124 -4.85 -13.08 1.59
N TYR A 125 -6.05 -12.92 2.12
CA TYR A 125 -6.61 -11.63 2.53
C TYR A 125 -7.37 -11.72 3.85
N GLN A 126 -7.49 -10.58 4.53
CA GLN A 126 -8.26 -10.40 5.76
C GLN A 126 -9.07 -9.10 5.67
N VAL A 127 -10.31 -9.17 6.14
CA VAL A 127 -11.19 -8.00 6.24
C VAL A 127 -11.45 -7.71 7.71
N THR A 128 -11.29 -6.46 8.12
CA THR A 128 -11.54 -5.97 9.48
C THR A 128 -12.25 -4.61 9.42
N GLY A 129 -12.65 -4.07 10.58
CA GLY A 129 -13.34 -2.79 10.63
C GLY A 129 -14.79 -2.88 10.16
N GLY A 130 -15.36 -1.73 9.79
CA GLY A 130 -16.75 -1.64 9.33
C GLY A 130 -17.09 -0.24 8.83
N GLY A 131 -18.22 -0.12 8.14
CA GLY A 131 -18.66 1.13 7.52
C GLY A 131 -18.74 1.04 5.99
N PRO A 132 -19.28 2.08 5.33
CA PRO A 132 -19.59 2.06 3.90
C PRO A 132 -18.37 2.35 3.00
N LEU A 133 -17.28 2.88 3.57
CA LEU A 133 -16.06 3.16 2.83
C LEU A 133 -15.16 1.91 2.83
N ASP A 134 -14.78 1.42 1.66
CA ASP A 134 -13.76 0.39 1.54
C ASP A 134 -12.36 1.01 1.51
N ILE A 135 -11.44 0.42 2.27
CA ILE A 135 -10.03 0.84 2.35
C ILE A 135 -9.17 -0.38 2.09
N VAL A 136 -8.36 -0.36 1.04
CA VAL A 136 -7.38 -1.42 0.75
C VAL A 136 -6.00 -0.96 1.21
N LEU A 137 -5.44 -1.66 2.19
CA LEU A 137 -4.07 -1.42 2.64
C LEU A 137 -3.10 -2.31 1.86
N ILE A 138 -2.27 -1.67 1.03
CA ILE A 138 -1.21 -2.31 0.26
C ILE A 138 0.09 -2.15 1.05
N SER A 139 0.43 -3.20 1.80
CA SER A 139 1.61 -3.19 2.67
C SER A 139 2.93 -3.08 1.89
N GLY A 140 3.95 -2.53 2.55
CA GLY A 140 5.34 -2.51 2.08
C GLY A 140 5.99 -3.89 1.99
N PHE A 141 7.32 -3.93 1.94
CA PHE A 141 8.14 -5.07 1.50
C PHE A 141 7.55 -6.47 1.76
N VAL A 142 7.44 -6.84 3.04
CA VAL A 142 6.92 -8.14 3.46
C VAL A 142 5.84 -7.94 4.51
N SER A 143 4.75 -8.70 4.39
CA SER A 143 3.62 -8.71 5.33
C SER A 143 3.26 -10.12 5.79
N HIS A 144 2.51 -10.20 6.89
CA HIS A 144 1.94 -11.46 7.36
C HIS A 144 0.63 -11.19 8.10
N LEU A 145 -0.51 -11.55 7.50
CA LEU A 145 -1.83 -11.20 8.01
C LEU A 145 -2.07 -11.60 9.48
N GLU A 146 -1.69 -12.82 9.86
CA GLU A 146 -1.87 -13.30 11.24
C GLU A 146 -0.92 -12.64 12.24
N LEU A 147 0.38 -12.54 11.92
CA LEU A 147 1.38 -12.02 12.84
C LEU A 147 1.39 -10.50 12.94
N ASP A 148 0.78 -9.78 11.99
CA ASP A 148 0.65 -8.32 12.02
C ASP A 148 0.00 -7.80 13.31
N TRP A 149 -0.88 -8.59 13.94
CA TRP A 149 -1.55 -8.24 15.19
C TRP A 149 -0.67 -8.39 16.45
N GLY A 150 0.54 -8.93 16.31
CA GLY A 150 1.41 -9.28 17.43
C GLY A 150 2.05 -8.09 18.15
N ASP A 151 2.33 -6.99 17.44
CA ASP A 151 2.83 -5.75 18.06
C ASP A 151 1.67 -4.79 18.36
N PRO A 152 1.58 -4.26 19.60
CA PRO A 152 0.50 -3.37 19.99
C PRO A 152 0.36 -2.12 19.12
N ARG A 153 1.47 -1.50 18.69
CA ARG A 153 1.43 -0.28 17.87
C ARG A 153 0.95 -0.58 16.46
N HIS A 154 1.39 -1.70 15.89
CA HIS A 154 0.91 -2.11 14.57
C HIS A 154 -0.56 -2.52 14.63
N ALA A 155 -0.99 -3.25 15.67
CA ALA A 155 -2.40 -3.55 15.89
C ALA A 155 -3.24 -2.26 16.00
N HIS A 156 -2.78 -1.25 16.74
CA HIS A 156 -3.44 0.07 16.79
C HIS A 156 -3.54 0.73 15.43
N PHE A 157 -2.45 0.77 14.65
CA PHE A 157 -2.47 1.28 13.28
C PHE A 157 -3.60 0.64 12.46
N LEU A 158 -3.72 -0.69 12.52
CA LEU A 158 -4.72 -1.45 11.79
C LEU A 158 -6.15 -1.21 12.31
N HIS A 159 -6.33 -1.19 13.63
CA HIS A 159 -7.63 -0.94 14.24
C HIS A 159 -8.13 0.47 13.97
N ARG A 160 -7.26 1.48 14.09
CA ARG A 160 -7.63 2.87 13.83
C ARG A 160 -7.88 3.12 12.35
N LEU A 161 -7.08 2.56 11.44
CA LEU A 161 -7.38 2.63 10.00
C LEU A 161 -8.73 1.96 9.68
N GLY A 162 -9.00 0.80 10.29
CA GLY A 162 -10.30 0.11 10.17
C GLY A 162 -11.47 0.78 10.89
N SER A 163 -11.24 1.84 11.66
CA SER A 163 -12.31 2.67 12.22
C SER A 163 -12.88 3.66 11.20
N PHE A 164 -12.13 3.96 10.13
CA PHE A 164 -12.57 4.84 9.05
C PHE A 164 -13.43 4.14 8.00
N GLY A 165 -13.44 2.80 7.98
CA GLY A 165 -14.16 2.01 6.99
C GLY A 165 -13.90 0.50 7.09
N ARG A 166 -14.38 -0.25 6.09
CA ARG A 166 -14.08 -1.68 5.93
C ARG A 166 -12.64 -1.82 5.41
N LEU A 167 -11.73 -2.23 6.29
CA LEU A 167 -10.31 -2.39 5.99
C LEU A 167 -10.03 -3.77 5.39
N ILE A 168 -9.56 -3.76 4.15
CA ILE A 168 -9.19 -4.92 3.35
C ILE A 168 -7.66 -4.97 3.28
N ARG A 169 -7.09 -6.09 3.70
CA ARG A 169 -5.64 -6.34 3.73
C ARG A 169 -5.34 -7.65 3.03
N PHE A 170 -4.16 -7.75 2.43
CA PHE A 170 -3.71 -8.98 1.81
C PHE A 170 -2.20 -9.12 1.92
N ASP A 171 -1.73 -10.36 1.93
CA ASP A 171 -0.32 -10.65 1.73
C ASP A 171 -0.06 -10.73 0.22
N LYS A 172 0.88 -9.92 -0.28
CA LYS A 172 1.24 -9.92 -1.71
C LYS A 172 1.73 -11.30 -2.10
N ARG A 173 1.49 -11.72 -3.35
CA ARG A 173 2.06 -12.97 -3.89
C ARG A 173 3.57 -13.06 -3.57
N GLY A 174 4.01 -14.23 -3.13
CA GLY A 174 5.38 -14.43 -2.66
C GLY A 174 5.63 -14.17 -1.18
N THR A 175 4.74 -13.47 -0.47
CA THR A 175 4.94 -13.09 0.95
C THR A 175 3.86 -13.63 1.86
N GLY A 176 4.18 -13.70 3.15
CA GLY A 176 3.20 -13.99 4.20
C GLY A 176 2.51 -15.32 3.98
N MET A 177 1.18 -15.27 3.95
CA MET A 177 0.30 -16.42 3.83
C MET A 177 -0.15 -16.72 2.40
N SER A 178 0.31 -15.96 1.40
CA SER A 178 0.00 -16.15 -0.02
C SER A 178 0.96 -17.13 -0.71
N ASP A 179 0.52 -17.69 -1.84
CA ASP A 179 1.34 -18.58 -2.66
C ASP A 179 2.61 -17.89 -3.17
N ARG A 180 3.67 -18.67 -3.37
CA ARG A 180 4.96 -18.21 -3.89
C ARG A 180 5.04 -18.46 -5.40
N PRO A 181 5.26 -17.42 -6.24
CA PRO A 181 5.38 -17.61 -7.68
C PRO A 181 6.70 -18.31 -8.04
N SER A 182 6.72 -18.97 -9.21
CA SER A 182 7.93 -19.59 -9.77
C SER A 182 8.87 -18.59 -10.48
N GLY A 183 8.39 -17.38 -10.78
CA GLY A 183 9.14 -16.30 -11.45
C GLY A 183 8.98 -14.94 -10.77
N LEU A 184 9.54 -13.90 -11.39
CA LEU A 184 9.45 -12.51 -10.93
C LEU A 184 8.25 -11.83 -11.60
N PRO A 185 7.10 -11.66 -10.90
CA PRO A 185 5.97 -10.92 -11.47
C PRO A 185 6.34 -9.44 -11.62
N ASP A 186 5.88 -8.80 -12.68
CA ASP A 186 6.00 -7.35 -12.83
C ASP A 186 4.98 -6.59 -11.93
N VAL A 187 4.99 -5.26 -11.99
CA VAL A 187 4.10 -4.43 -11.17
C VAL A 187 2.62 -4.61 -11.57
N GLU A 188 2.31 -4.74 -12.86
CA GLU A 188 0.93 -4.95 -13.36
C GLU A 188 0.36 -6.28 -12.84
N THR A 189 1.14 -7.36 -12.95
CA THR A 189 0.78 -8.68 -12.44
C THR A 189 0.47 -8.62 -10.95
N ARG A 190 1.25 -7.88 -10.16
CA ARG A 190 0.97 -7.68 -8.73
C ARG A 190 -0.24 -6.78 -8.48
N MET A 191 -0.51 -5.79 -9.34
CA MET A 191 -1.72 -4.96 -9.27
C MET A 191 -2.99 -5.81 -9.43
N HIS A 192 -2.97 -6.88 -10.24
CA HIS A 192 -4.09 -7.81 -10.35
C HIS A 192 -4.45 -8.50 -9.03
N ASP A 193 -3.49 -8.68 -8.09
CA ASP A 193 -3.80 -9.21 -6.75
C ASP A 193 -4.74 -8.26 -6.00
N VAL A 194 -4.53 -6.94 -6.13
CA VAL A 194 -5.37 -5.91 -5.49
C VAL A 194 -6.81 -6.02 -6.00
N LEU A 195 -6.97 -6.05 -7.32
CA LEU A 195 -8.28 -6.15 -7.97
C LEU A 195 -8.98 -7.47 -7.62
N SER A 196 -8.26 -8.59 -7.66
CA SER A 196 -8.80 -9.91 -7.32
C SER A 196 -9.26 -9.99 -5.86
N VAL A 197 -8.56 -9.34 -4.94
CA VAL A 197 -8.96 -9.25 -3.53
C VAL A 197 -10.18 -8.34 -3.39
N MET A 198 -10.21 -7.20 -4.08
CA MET A 198 -11.37 -6.31 -4.09
C MET A 198 -12.63 -7.03 -4.62
N ASP A 199 -12.52 -7.77 -5.71
CA ASP A 199 -13.62 -8.54 -6.29
C ASP A 199 -14.10 -9.64 -5.33
N ALA A 200 -13.18 -10.36 -4.69
CA ALA A 200 -13.50 -11.41 -3.72
C ALA A 200 -14.30 -10.92 -2.50
N VAL A 201 -14.15 -9.64 -2.13
CA VAL A 201 -14.89 -9.03 -1.01
C VAL A 201 -16.07 -8.16 -1.47
N GLY A 202 -16.34 -8.12 -2.78
CA GLY A 202 -17.39 -7.31 -3.39
C GLY A 202 -17.14 -5.80 -3.26
N SER A 203 -15.87 -5.38 -3.25
CA SER A 203 -15.49 -3.96 -3.23
C SER A 203 -15.48 -3.40 -4.65
N GLU A 204 -16.50 -2.63 -5.00
CA GLU A 204 -16.58 -1.99 -6.31
C GLU A 204 -15.60 -0.83 -6.44
N ARG A 205 -15.38 -0.10 -5.34
CA ARG A 205 -14.51 1.07 -5.30
C ARG A 205 -13.95 1.28 -3.88
N ALA A 206 -12.64 1.52 -3.76
CA ALA A 206 -11.97 1.67 -2.47
C ALA A 206 -10.96 2.81 -2.44
N VAL A 207 -10.62 3.30 -1.24
CA VAL A 207 -9.40 4.09 -1.05
C VAL A 207 -8.22 3.15 -0.98
N LEU A 208 -7.19 3.38 -1.79
CA LEU A 208 -5.95 2.61 -1.73
C LEU A 208 -4.95 3.32 -0.81
N VAL A 209 -4.44 2.61 0.20
CA VAL A 209 -3.39 3.08 1.10
C VAL A 209 -2.14 2.26 0.83
N GLY A 210 -1.20 2.81 0.07
CA GLY A 210 0.07 2.16 -0.23
C GLY A 210 1.20 2.77 0.58
N TYR A 211 1.98 1.94 1.28
CA TYR A 211 3.20 2.43 1.94
C TYR A 211 4.45 1.68 1.50
N SER A 212 5.58 2.40 1.43
CA SER A 212 6.86 1.83 0.99
C SER A 212 6.69 1.13 -0.37
N GLU A 213 7.10 -0.12 -0.53
CA GLU A 213 6.89 -0.92 -1.76
C GLU A 213 5.41 -1.00 -2.22
N GLY A 214 4.45 -0.85 -1.32
CA GLY A 214 3.03 -0.87 -1.69
C GLY A 214 2.59 0.34 -2.54
N GLY A 215 3.34 1.45 -2.49
CA GLY A 215 2.98 2.68 -3.19
C GLY A 215 3.02 2.58 -4.71
N PRO A 216 4.09 2.10 -5.36
CA PRO A 216 4.13 1.90 -6.81
C PRO A 216 2.95 1.09 -7.36
N MET A 217 2.56 0.03 -6.65
CA MET A 217 1.41 -0.80 -7.02
C MET A 217 0.09 -0.03 -6.87
N ALA A 218 -0.06 0.75 -5.80
CA ALA A 218 -1.22 1.62 -5.59
C ALA A 218 -1.34 2.71 -6.66
N ILE A 219 -0.21 3.30 -7.06
CA ILE A 219 -0.13 4.29 -8.15
C ILE A 219 -0.59 3.69 -9.46
N LEU A 220 -0.05 2.51 -9.84
CA LEU A 220 -0.41 1.87 -11.08
C LEU A 220 -1.90 1.48 -11.09
N CYS A 221 -2.42 0.96 -9.98
CA CYS A 221 -3.84 0.66 -9.83
C CYS A 221 -4.73 1.90 -9.99
N ALA A 222 -4.34 3.02 -9.37
CA ALA A 222 -5.09 4.26 -9.47
C ALA A 222 -5.02 4.91 -10.86
N ALA A 223 -3.94 4.66 -11.61
CA ALA A 223 -3.77 5.14 -12.98
C ALA A 223 -4.55 4.27 -13.99
N ALA A 224 -4.46 2.94 -13.86
CA ALA A 224 -5.08 1.98 -14.77
C ALA A 224 -6.58 1.77 -14.50
N HIS A 225 -7.01 1.85 -13.23
CA HIS A 225 -8.38 1.58 -12.80
C HIS A 225 -8.96 2.70 -11.92
N PRO A 226 -8.99 3.95 -12.39
CA PRO A 226 -9.47 5.08 -11.59
C PRO A 226 -10.95 4.95 -11.21
N GLU A 227 -11.74 4.11 -11.88
CA GLU A 227 -13.11 3.73 -11.53
C GLU A 227 -13.21 2.81 -10.30
N ARG A 228 -12.15 2.05 -10.01
CA ARG A 228 -12.04 1.18 -8.83
C ARG A 228 -11.45 1.92 -7.62
N VAL A 229 -10.95 3.14 -7.81
CA VAL A 229 -10.26 3.90 -6.76
C VAL A 229 -11.04 5.17 -6.39
N ALA A 230 -11.38 5.30 -5.11
CA ALA A 230 -12.04 6.48 -4.53
C ALA A 230 -11.03 7.59 -4.19
N GLY A 231 -9.85 7.20 -3.73
CA GLY A 231 -8.73 8.08 -3.41
C GLY A 231 -7.46 7.26 -3.22
N LEU A 232 -6.31 7.93 -3.28
CA LEU A 232 -4.99 7.32 -3.16
C LEU A 232 -4.22 7.97 -2.01
N VAL A 233 -3.75 7.15 -1.07
CA VAL A 233 -2.85 7.56 0.01
C VAL A 233 -1.52 6.87 -0.18
N LEU A 234 -0.45 7.65 -0.22
CA LEU A 234 0.92 7.20 -0.40
C LEU A 234 1.76 7.61 0.83
N TYR A 235 2.35 6.66 1.53
CA TYR A 235 3.22 6.95 2.68
C TYR A 235 4.63 6.36 2.50
N GLY A 236 5.66 7.19 2.69
CA GLY A 236 7.04 6.69 2.76
C GLY A 236 7.46 5.92 1.51
N THR A 237 7.04 6.39 0.32
CA THR A 237 7.12 5.62 -0.93
C THR A 237 7.86 6.38 -2.03
N TYR A 238 8.03 5.74 -3.19
CA TYR A 238 8.82 6.21 -4.32
C TYR A 238 8.10 5.92 -5.65
N ALA A 239 8.44 6.68 -6.70
CA ALA A 239 8.00 6.39 -8.06
C ALA A 239 8.91 5.36 -8.75
N LYS A 240 10.21 5.37 -8.42
CA LYS A 240 11.23 4.48 -8.97
C LYS A 240 12.18 4.02 -7.87
N ARG A 241 12.61 2.75 -7.92
CA ARG A 241 13.48 2.18 -6.89
C ARG A 241 14.97 2.39 -7.14
N ALA A 242 15.38 2.33 -8.40
CA ALA A 242 16.78 2.42 -8.82
C ALA A 242 17.18 3.86 -9.21
N TRP A 243 18.37 4.26 -8.80
CA TRP A 243 18.95 5.55 -9.16
C TRP A 243 19.14 5.70 -10.67
N SER A 244 18.91 6.91 -11.16
CA SER A 244 19.34 7.37 -12.48
C SER A 244 19.57 8.88 -12.42
N GLU A 245 20.27 9.45 -13.41
CA GLU A 245 20.57 10.90 -13.45
C GLU A 245 19.31 11.76 -13.36
N ASP A 246 18.20 11.30 -13.95
CA ASP A 246 16.88 11.95 -13.97
C ASP A 246 15.99 11.58 -12.76
N TYR A 247 16.48 10.71 -11.85
CA TYR A 247 15.80 10.35 -10.61
C TYR A 247 16.81 10.17 -9.47
N PRO A 248 17.47 11.25 -9.02
CA PRO A 248 18.60 11.17 -8.09
C PRO A 248 18.22 10.82 -6.64
N CYS A 249 16.91 10.84 -6.31
CA CYS A 249 16.41 10.51 -4.97
C CYS A 249 16.29 9.00 -4.71
N ALA A 250 16.47 8.15 -5.72
CA ALA A 250 16.56 6.71 -5.52
C ALA A 250 17.97 6.28 -5.06
N GLN A 251 18.05 5.09 -4.47
CA GLN A 251 19.33 4.53 -4.05
C GLN A 251 20.09 3.93 -5.25
N LYS A 252 21.41 4.07 -5.21
CA LYS A 252 22.32 3.46 -6.19
C LYS A 252 22.31 1.94 -6.11
N GLU A 253 22.69 1.31 -7.22
CA GLU A 253 22.64 -0.14 -7.35
C GLU A 253 23.45 -0.88 -6.30
N GLU A 254 24.66 -0.37 -6.06
CA GLU A 254 25.62 -0.98 -5.16
C GLU A 254 25.15 -0.93 -3.70
N VAL A 255 24.43 0.13 -3.34
CA VAL A 255 23.90 0.32 -1.98
C VAL A 255 22.79 -0.69 -1.70
N TRP A 256 21.82 -0.82 -2.62
CA TRP A 256 20.73 -1.77 -2.41
C TRP A 256 21.19 -3.23 -2.53
N ALA A 257 22.13 -3.53 -3.44
CA ALA A 257 22.68 -4.87 -3.59
C ALA A 257 23.45 -5.30 -2.34
N ALA A 258 24.23 -4.38 -1.73
CA ALA A 258 24.90 -4.63 -0.47
C ALA A 258 23.90 -4.88 0.67
N TYR A 259 22.84 -4.08 0.76
CA TYR A 259 21.77 -4.28 1.74
C TYR A 259 21.07 -5.64 1.57
N ALA A 260 20.74 -6.02 0.32
CA ALA A 260 20.12 -7.31 0.02
C ALA A 260 21.01 -8.48 0.43
N GLU A 261 22.32 -8.40 0.14
CA GLU A 261 23.29 -9.42 0.51
C GLU A 261 23.47 -9.50 2.04
N GLU A 262 23.54 -8.36 2.73
CA GLU A 262 23.64 -8.33 4.19
C GLU A 262 22.39 -8.95 4.84
N LEU A 263 21.20 -8.56 4.40
CA LEU A 263 19.93 -9.07 4.92
C LEU A 263 19.83 -10.59 4.73
N VAL A 264 20.21 -11.10 3.56
CA VAL A 264 20.14 -12.54 3.26
C VAL A 264 21.23 -13.33 3.98
N SER A 265 22.46 -12.80 4.07
CA SER A 265 23.59 -13.50 4.68
C SER A 265 23.53 -13.53 6.21
N ARG A 266 23.12 -12.43 6.83
CA ARG A 266 23.00 -12.32 8.30
C ARG A 266 21.66 -12.82 8.81
N TRP A 267 20.60 -12.67 8.00
CA TRP A 267 19.22 -13.03 8.37
C TRP A 267 18.75 -12.37 9.68
N ASP A 268 19.30 -11.18 9.97
CA ASP A 268 19.08 -10.40 11.18
C ASP A 268 17.99 -9.34 10.95
N TRP A 269 16.75 -9.77 11.10
CA TRP A 269 15.57 -8.91 10.93
C TRP A 269 15.39 -7.92 12.07
N GLU A 270 15.87 -8.23 13.26
CA GLU A 270 15.89 -7.32 14.40
C GLU A 270 16.78 -6.08 14.10
N ALA A 271 17.94 -6.29 13.46
CA ALA A 271 18.77 -5.20 12.94
C ALA A 271 18.10 -4.40 11.82
N ASP A 272 17.42 -5.10 10.90
CA ASP A 272 16.61 -4.45 9.86
C ASP A 272 15.52 -3.54 10.47
N MET A 273 14.87 -3.98 11.55
CA MET A 273 13.87 -3.15 12.23
C MET A 273 14.48 -1.89 12.85
N ARG A 274 15.65 -2.00 13.49
CA ARG A 274 16.36 -0.84 14.05
C ARG A 274 16.76 0.18 12.98
N MET A 275 17.09 -0.28 11.77
CA MET A 275 17.37 0.59 10.63
C MET A 275 16.09 1.27 10.12
N ARG A 276 15.00 0.53 9.99
CA ARG A 276 13.70 1.01 9.44
C ARG A 276 12.92 1.89 10.40
N CYS A 277 13.06 1.67 11.69
CA CYS A 277 12.31 2.33 12.73
C CYS A 277 13.26 2.57 13.90
N PRO A 278 14.10 3.62 13.85
CA PRO A 278 15.02 3.96 14.95
C PRO A 278 14.34 4.06 16.32
N SER A 279 13.04 4.39 16.38
CA SER A 279 12.26 4.41 17.62
C SER A 279 11.84 3.02 18.15
N ALA A 280 12.08 1.95 17.40
CA ALA A 280 11.64 0.60 17.75
C ALA A 280 12.32 0.09 19.03
N ASP A 281 11.51 -0.27 20.02
CA ASP A 281 11.97 -0.95 21.23
C ASP A 281 12.23 -2.45 20.98
N GLU A 282 12.87 -3.12 21.95
CA GLU A 282 13.22 -4.54 21.79
C GLU A 282 12.01 -5.46 21.51
N PRO A 283 10.83 -5.29 22.13
CA PRO A 283 9.64 -6.03 21.75
C PRO A 283 9.26 -5.88 20.27
N MET A 284 9.29 -4.66 19.73
CA MET A 284 9.00 -4.42 18.31
C MET A 284 9.99 -5.14 17.41
N GLN A 285 11.28 -5.03 17.74
CA GLN A 285 12.36 -5.65 16.97
C GLN A 285 12.18 -7.17 16.92
N ARG A 286 11.90 -7.80 18.07
CA ARG A 286 11.64 -9.25 18.16
C ARG A 286 10.39 -9.67 17.38
N TRP A 287 9.30 -8.90 17.49
CA TRP A 287 8.09 -9.14 16.73
C TRP A 287 8.34 -9.06 15.22
N TRP A 288 9.03 -8.01 14.76
CA TRP A 288 9.41 -7.84 13.36
C TRP A 288 10.24 -9.02 12.88
N GLY A 289 11.23 -9.45 13.66
CA GLY A 289 12.04 -10.61 13.33
C GLY A 289 11.25 -11.91 13.20
N GLN A 290 10.32 -12.18 14.12
CA GLN A 290 9.42 -13.33 14.03
C GLN A 290 8.53 -13.27 12.78
N ARG A 291 7.91 -12.11 12.56
CA ARG A 291 7.02 -11.83 11.43
C ARG A 291 7.73 -12.05 10.10
N MET A 292 8.92 -11.49 9.92
CA MET A 292 9.67 -11.59 8.66
C MET A 292 10.17 -12.99 8.36
N ARG A 293 10.66 -13.72 9.37
CA ARG A 293 11.09 -15.11 9.20
C ARG A 293 9.93 -16.05 8.85
N ALA A 294 8.73 -15.77 9.31
CA ALA A 294 7.54 -16.53 8.94
C ALA A 294 7.04 -16.19 7.53
N ALA A 295 7.16 -14.92 7.13
CA ALA A 295 6.59 -14.41 5.89
C ALA A 295 7.42 -14.71 4.64
N ALA A 296 8.74 -14.80 4.74
CA ALA A 296 9.61 -14.97 3.58
C ALA A 296 10.82 -15.87 3.87
N THR A 297 11.28 -16.57 2.83
CA THR A 297 12.53 -17.33 2.83
C THR A 297 13.66 -16.52 2.16
N PRO A 298 14.94 -16.91 2.31
CA PRO A 298 16.04 -16.21 1.65
C PRO A 298 15.91 -16.08 0.13
N SER A 299 15.43 -17.11 -0.55
CA SER A 299 15.20 -17.07 -2.00
C SER A 299 14.05 -16.12 -2.36
N THR A 300 12.98 -16.10 -1.59
CA THR A 300 11.88 -15.13 -1.73
C THR A 300 12.39 -13.71 -1.55
N VAL A 301 13.19 -13.42 -0.51
CA VAL A 301 13.73 -12.08 -0.26
C VAL A 301 14.59 -11.60 -1.43
N ARG A 302 15.48 -12.46 -1.96
CA ARG A 302 16.29 -12.11 -3.15
C ARG A 302 15.40 -11.82 -4.37
N ALA A 303 14.40 -12.66 -4.61
CA ALA A 303 13.46 -12.47 -5.71
C ALA A 303 12.71 -11.13 -5.59
N LEU A 304 12.18 -10.83 -4.41
CA LEU A 304 11.47 -9.57 -4.15
C LEU A 304 12.39 -8.35 -4.29
N MET A 305 13.63 -8.41 -3.78
CA MET A 305 14.61 -7.34 -3.92
C MET A 305 14.92 -7.05 -5.40
N ASN A 306 15.19 -8.09 -6.20
CA ASN A 306 15.47 -7.95 -7.62
C ASN A 306 14.26 -7.38 -8.38
N MET A 307 13.05 -7.87 -8.08
CA MET A 307 11.82 -7.36 -8.66
C MET A 307 11.59 -5.89 -8.29
N ASN A 308 11.84 -5.53 -7.03
CA ASN A 308 11.67 -4.15 -6.57
C ASN A 308 12.68 -3.19 -7.22
N ALA A 309 13.89 -3.64 -7.53
CA ALA A 309 14.87 -2.84 -8.26
C ALA A 309 14.39 -2.42 -9.66
N LEU A 310 13.50 -3.22 -10.28
CA LEU A 310 12.91 -2.94 -11.58
C LEU A 310 11.69 -2.02 -11.52
N VAL A 311 11.24 -1.63 -10.34
CA VAL A 311 10.06 -0.77 -10.18
C VAL A 311 10.37 0.64 -10.67
N ASP A 312 9.63 1.04 -11.69
CA ASP A 312 9.57 2.41 -12.21
C ASP A 312 8.15 2.70 -12.70
N VAL A 313 7.39 3.48 -11.93
CA VAL A 313 6.01 3.91 -12.24
C VAL A 313 5.93 5.41 -12.57
N ARG A 314 7.07 6.05 -12.90
CA ARG A 314 7.12 7.50 -13.15
C ARG A 314 6.18 7.94 -14.28
N ASP A 315 6.11 7.12 -15.33
CA ASP A 315 5.28 7.43 -16.50
C ASP A 315 3.78 7.27 -16.22
N ALA A 316 3.39 6.52 -15.19
CA ALA A 316 2.00 6.37 -14.77
C ALA A 316 1.50 7.56 -13.93
N LEU A 317 2.38 8.37 -13.33
CA LEU A 317 2.00 9.46 -12.42
C LEU A 317 1.05 10.48 -13.07
N PRO A 318 1.29 10.95 -14.31
CA PRO A 318 0.40 11.90 -14.96
C PRO A 318 -0.96 11.30 -15.33
N ALA A 319 -1.14 9.98 -15.29
CA ALA A 319 -2.39 9.29 -15.57
C ALA A 319 -3.26 9.07 -14.32
N VAL A 320 -2.73 9.31 -13.11
CA VAL A 320 -3.53 9.25 -11.87
C VAL A 320 -4.55 10.39 -11.86
N ARG A 321 -5.84 10.06 -11.80
CA ARG A 321 -6.97 11.01 -11.84
C ARG A 321 -7.79 11.11 -10.56
N VAL A 322 -7.41 10.36 -9.53
CA VAL A 322 -8.14 10.31 -8.25
C VAL A 322 -7.53 11.28 -7.23
N PRO A 323 -8.31 11.80 -6.27
CA PRO A 323 -7.76 12.56 -5.15
C PRO A 323 -6.60 11.81 -4.50
N THR A 324 -5.48 12.48 -4.29
CA THR A 324 -4.25 11.84 -3.82
C THR A 324 -3.61 12.60 -2.66
N LEU A 325 -3.27 11.88 -1.59
CA LEU A 325 -2.47 12.35 -0.47
C LEU A 325 -1.11 11.65 -0.48
N VAL A 326 -0.03 12.44 -0.45
CA VAL A 326 1.35 11.96 -0.31
C VAL A 326 1.87 12.38 1.07
N LEU A 327 2.24 11.41 1.89
CA LEU A 327 2.77 11.57 3.24
C LEU A 327 4.21 11.08 3.31
N HIS A 328 5.09 11.82 3.98
CA HIS A 328 6.48 11.38 4.16
C HIS A 328 7.12 11.98 5.40
N ARG A 329 7.92 11.19 6.14
CA ARG A 329 8.69 11.67 7.28
C ARG A 329 9.99 12.34 6.85
N LEU A 330 10.28 13.54 7.37
CA LEU A 330 11.42 14.36 6.95
C LEU A 330 12.78 13.69 7.15
N GLY A 331 12.92 12.84 8.16
CA GLY A 331 14.16 12.14 8.47
C GLY A 331 14.19 10.67 8.05
N ASP A 332 13.27 10.22 7.19
CA ASP A 332 13.29 8.85 6.66
C ASP A 332 14.62 8.57 5.94
N ALA A 333 15.46 7.73 6.55
CA ALA A 333 16.78 7.39 6.04
C ALA A 333 16.75 6.32 4.93
N LEU A 334 15.62 5.64 4.74
CA LEU A 334 15.49 4.58 3.74
C LEU A 334 14.98 5.10 2.42
N ILE A 335 13.94 5.94 2.45
CA ILE A 335 13.36 6.56 1.26
C ILE A 335 13.48 8.07 1.40
N ASP A 336 14.21 8.69 0.48
CA ASP A 336 14.44 10.13 0.48
C ASP A 336 13.11 10.90 0.29
N PRO A 337 12.79 11.89 1.17
CA PRO A 337 11.61 12.74 1.02
C PRO A 337 11.51 13.50 -0.31
N ALA A 338 12.61 13.66 -1.06
CA ALA A 338 12.59 14.18 -2.42
C ALA A 338 11.76 13.29 -3.37
N GLY A 339 11.67 11.97 -3.12
CA GLY A 339 10.78 11.07 -3.85
C GLY A 339 9.30 11.42 -3.64
N ALA A 340 8.91 11.81 -2.41
CA ALA A 340 7.55 12.26 -2.11
C ALA A 340 7.20 13.57 -2.83
N ARG A 341 8.14 14.52 -2.90
CA ARG A 341 7.99 15.75 -3.68
C ARG A 341 7.83 15.45 -5.16
N TYR A 342 8.67 14.57 -5.70
CA TYR A 342 8.58 14.13 -7.09
C TYR A 342 7.21 13.56 -7.44
N LEU A 343 6.65 12.70 -6.57
CA LEU A 343 5.30 12.14 -6.72
C LEU A 343 4.24 13.24 -6.74
N ALA A 344 4.24 14.12 -5.74
CA ALA A 344 3.24 15.18 -5.62
C ALA A 344 3.28 16.20 -6.77
N GLU A 345 4.46 16.49 -7.32
CA GLU A 345 4.62 17.39 -8.47
C GLU A 345 4.06 16.80 -9.77
N ARG A 346 3.98 15.47 -9.90
CA ARG A 346 3.63 14.78 -11.14
C ARG A 346 2.27 14.10 -11.12
N ILE A 347 1.71 13.87 -9.93
CA ILE A 347 0.33 13.43 -9.79
C ILE A 347 -0.59 14.66 -9.77
N PRO A 348 -1.48 14.82 -10.77
CA PRO A 348 -2.38 15.97 -10.83
C PRO A 348 -3.24 16.11 -9.57
N GLY A 349 -3.15 17.26 -8.91
CA GLY A 349 -3.96 17.57 -7.73
C GLY A 349 -3.54 16.85 -6.45
N ALA A 350 -2.37 16.20 -6.41
CA ALA A 350 -1.88 15.57 -5.19
C ALA A 350 -1.57 16.61 -4.10
N ARG A 351 -1.97 16.30 -2.85
CA ARG A 351 -1.55 17.04 -1.65
C ARG A 351 -0.32 16.38 -1.06
N LEU A 352 0.74 17.15 -0.82
CA LEU A 352 1.92 16.71 -0.08
C LEU A 352 1.85 17.16 1.38
N GLU A 353 2.04 16.23 2.30
CA GLU A 353 2.19 16.48 3.73
C GLU A 353 3.51 15.86 4.22
N LEU A 354 4.51 16.71 4.48
CA LEU A 354 5.75 16.31 5.12
C LEU A 354 5.58 16.40 6.64
N ILE A 355 5.89 15.31 7.34
CA ILE A 355 5.70 15.15 8.78
C ILE A 355 7.02 14.93 9.50
N GLU A 356 7.08 15.31 10.77
CA GLU A 356 8.27 15.16 11.61
C GLU A 356 8.56 13.69 11.94
N GLY A 357 9.84 13.33 12.08
CA GLY A 357 10.27 12.00 12.50
C GLY A 357 11.19 11.31 11.48
N GLU A 358 11.73 10.15 11.89
CA GLU A 358 12.76 9.41 11.14
C GLU A 358 12.35 7.98 10.78
N ASP A 359 11.28 7.46 11.41
CA ASP A 359 10.85 6.07 11.21
C ASP A 359 10.23 5.86 9.83
N HIS A 360 10.78 4.95 9.04
CA HIS A 360 10.16 4.51 7.81
C HIS A 360 8.90 3.65 8.07
N PHE A 361 8.89 2.87 9.15
CA PHE A 361 7.77 1.99 9.45
C PHE A 361 6.54 2.76 9.97
N VAL A 362 5.35 2.35 9.51
CA VAL A 362 4.07 3.02 9.79
C VAL A 362 3.67 3.02 11.28
N SER A 363 4.26 2.13 12.09
CA SER A 363 3.82 1.89 13.47
C SER A 363 4.71 2.53 14.53
N GLY A 364 5.73 3.32 14.16
CA GLY A 364 6.52 4.08 15.14
C GLY A 364 5.68 5.13 15.86
N ASP A 365 5.06 6.01 15.07
CA ASP A 365 3.99 6.94 15.50
C ASP A 365 2.83 6.84 14.49
N PRO A 366 1.91 5.87 14.66
CA PRO A 366 0.84 5.64 13.69
C PRO A 366 -0.19 6.78 13.67
N ASP A 367 -0.37 7.50 14.78
CA ASP A 367 -1.39 8.54 14.88
C ASP A 367 -1.06 9.75 13.99
N GLN A 368 0.22 10.13 13.91
CA GLN A 368 0.67 11.19 13.01
C GLN A 368 0.30 10.94 11.54
N ILE A 369 0.32 9.67 11.10
CA ILE A 369 -0.06 9.25 9.75
C ILE A 369 -1.58 9.19 9.63
N LEU A 370 -2.24 8.55 10.59
CA LEU A 370 -3.68 8.30 10.56
C LEU A 370 -4.51 9.58 10.70
N ASP A 371 -4.04 10.58 11.45
CA ASP A 371 -4.66 11.90 11.52
C ASP A 371 -4.75 12.58 10.15
N ALA A 372 -3.70 12.43 9.33
CA ALA A 372 -3.66 13.00 7.98
C ALA A 372 -4.57 12.23 7.01
N ILE A 373 -4.59 10.90 7.14
CA ILE A 373 -5.50 10.04 6.38
C ILE A 373 -6.95 10.39 6.72
N GLU A 374 -7.30 10.49 8.00
CA GLU A 374 -8.66 10.84 8.46
C GLU A 374 -9.15 12.16 7.87
N ARG A 375 -8.31 13.21 7.90
CA ARG A 375 -8.63 14.50 7.27
C ARG A 375 -8.89 14.35 5.77
N PHE A 376 -8.02 13.63 5.07
CA PHE A 376 -8.17 13.40 3.63
C PHE A 376 -9.44 12.61 3.29
N LEU A 377 -9.78 11.58 4.07
CA LEU A 377 -10.99 10.79 3.86
C LEU A 377 -12.26 11.62 4.01
N HIS A 378 -12.30 12.58 4.95
CA HIS A 378 -13.42 13.51 5.11
C HIS A 378 -13.58 14.50 3.94
N GLU A 379 -12.51 14.74 3.19
CA GLU A 379 -12.49 15.67 2.05
C GLU A 379 -12.79 14.98 0.71
N LEU A 380 -12.94 13.65 0.70
CA LEU A 380 -13.20 12.91 -0.53
C LEU A 380 -14.55 13.32 -1.14
N PRO A 381 -14.60 13.51 -2.47
CA PRO A 381 -15.85 13.78 -3.16
C PRO A 381 -16.79 12.57 -3.03
N ALA A 382 -18.10 12.84 -3.04
CA ALA A 382 -19.10 11.78 -3.08
C ALA A 382 -18.86 10.86 -4.30
N ALA A 383 -19.05 9.56 -4.10
CA ALA A 383 -18.86 8.58 -5.17
C ALA A 383 -19.94 8.76 -6.24
N GLU A 384 -19.58 9.34 -7.38
CA GLU A 384 -20.39 9.20 -8.59
C GLU A 384 -20.15 7.83 -9.24
N PRO A 385 -21.21 7.09 -9.61
CA PRO A 385 -21.07 5.86 -10.38
C PRO A 385 -20.35 6.17 -11.69
N ARG A 386 -19.29 5.43 -12.00
CA ARG A 386 -18.68 5.46 -13.33
C ARG A 386 -19.31 4.35 -14.17
N PRO A 387 -20.10 4.67 -15.21
CA PRO A 387 -20.73 3.65 -16.05
C PRO A 387 -19.69 2.89 -16.90
N SER A 388 -18.51 3.49 -17.12
CA SER A 388 -17.38 2.92 -17.87
C SER A 388 -16.19 2.56 -16.97
N ALA A 389 -15.42 1.57 -17.40
CA ALA A 389 -14.10 1.21 -16.88
C ALA A 389 -13.04 1.44 -17.95
N LEU A 390 -11.78 1.64 -17.56
CA LEU A 390 -10.69 1.65 -18.53
C LEU A 390 -10.26 0.22 -18.87
N ALA A 391 -10.06 -0.06 -20.15
CA ALA A 391 -9.52 -1.32 -20.63
C ALA A 391 -8.47 -1.08 -21.72
N ALA A 392 -7.51 -1.98 -21.82
CA ALA A 392 -6.61 -2.02 -22.97
C ALA A 392 -7.29 -2.75 -24.13
N VAL A 393 -7.40 -2.08 -25.27
CA VAL A 393 -8.01 -2.59 -26.50
C VAL A 393 -6.93 -2.92 -27.49
N VAL A 394 -6.92 -4.16 -27.98
CA VAL A 394 -6.07 -4.60 -29.08
C VAL A 394 -6.92 -4.82 -30.33
N ALA A 395 -6.60 -4.10 -31.40
CA ALA A 395 -7.25 -4.27 -32.69
C ALA A 395 -6.28 -4.92 -33.69
N PRO A 396 -6.60 -6.11 -34.24
CA PRO A 396 -5.86 -6.68 -35.34
C PRO A 396 -6.36 -6.21 -36.72
N ALA A 397 -5.43 -6.00 -37.65
CA ALA A 397 -5.72 -5.69 -39.05
C ALA A 397 -4.93 -6.59 -40.02
N GLY A 398 -5.48 -6.74 -41.23
CA GLY A 398 -4.91 -7.56 -42.30
C GLY A 398 -5.60 -8.92 -42.49
N PRO A 399 -5.12 -9.74 -43.43
CA PRO A 399 -5.81 -10.96 -43.89
C PRO A 399 -5.90 -12.09 -42.85
N ARG A 400 -5.15 -12.00 -41.74
CA ARG A 400 -5.14 -12.99 -40.64
C ARG A 400 -5.66 -12.41 -39.32
N ALA A 401 -6.44 -11.33 -39.37
CA ALA A 401 -6.91 -10.63 -38.18
C ALA A 401 -7.69 -11.54 -37.22
N ASP A 402 -8.50 -12.47 -37.73
CA ASP A 402 -9.26 -13.42 -36.91
C ASP A 402 -8.36 -14.43 -36.18
N GLU A 403 -7.36 -14.98 -36.85
CA GLU A 403 -6.40 -15.91 -36.24
C GLU A 403 -5.56 -15.20 -35.16
N VAL A 404 -5.18 -13.95 -35.40
CA VAL A 404 -4.47 -13.11 -34.42
C VAL A 404 -5.36 -12.84 -33.21
N ALA A 405 -6.65 -12.52 -33.43
CA ALA A 405 -7.62 -12.33 -32.36
C ALA A 405 -7.79 -13.61 -31.52
N ASP A 406 -7.85 -14.78 -32.14
CA ASP A 406 -7.93 -16.06 -31.42
C ASP A 406 -6.68 -16.31 -30.56
N GLY A 407 -5.50 -15.95 -31.06
CA GLY A 407 -4.25 -15.98 -30.30
C GLY A 407 -4.25 -15.02 -29.11
N LEU A 408 -4.79 -13.81 -29.26
CA LEU A 408 -4.96 -12.83 -28.19
C LEU A 408 -5.95 -13.33 -27.12
N VAL A 409 -7.05 -13.98 -27.53
CA VAL A 409 -8.03 -14.57 -26.62
C VAL A 409 -7.43 -15.73 -25.84
N ALA A 410 -6.63 -16.58 -26.51
CA ALA A 410 -5.90 -17.65 -25.84
C ALA A 410 -4.88 -17.12 -24.80
N ALA A 411 -4.43 -15.88 -24.96
CA ALA A 411 -3.58 -15.18 -24.00
C ALA A 411 -4.35 -14.45 -22.89
N GLY A 412 -5.65 -14.72 -22.73
CA GLY A 412 -6.49 -14.16 -21.66
C GLY A 412 -7.31 -12.94 -22.05
N GLY A 413 -7.25 -12.52 -23.32
CA GLY A 413 -8.07 -11.42 -23.82
C GLY A 413 -9.54 -11.81 -24.03
N ARG A 414 -10.45 -10.84 -23.94
CA ARG A 414 -11.88 -11.01 -24.21
C ARG A 414 -12.21 -10.54 -25.62
N ARG A 415 -12.72 -11.44 -26.47
CA ARG A 415 -13.09 -11.12 -27.85
C ARG A 415 -14.35 -10.27 -27.89
N CYS A 416 -14.29 -9.19 -28.64
CA CYS A 416 -15.33 -8.18 -28.72
C CYS A 416 -15.54 -7.72 -30.17
N SER A 417 -16.71 -7.12 -30.45
CA SER A 417 -17.03 -6.54 -31.75
C SER A 417 -17.02 -5.02 -31.62
N GLY A 418 -16.07 -4.37 -32.28
CA GLY A 418 -16.05 -2.92 -32.46
C GLY A 418 -16.95 -2.45 -33.62
N PRO A 419 -16.83 -1.17 -34.02
CA PRO A 419 -17.60 -0.58 -35.11
C PRO A 419 -17.43 -1.34 -36.42
N ASP A 420 -18.51 -1.39 -37.21
CA ASP A 420 -18.58 -2.12 -38.49
C ASP A 420 -18.23 -3.62 -38.39
N GLY A 421 -18.36 -4.22 -37.21
CA GLY A 421 -18.03 -5.63 -36.96
C GLY A 421 -16.52 -5.91 -36.89
N ARG A 422 -15.68 -4.87 -36.77
CA ARG A 422 -14.23 -5.04 -36.61
C ARG A 422 -13.94 -5.76 -35.30
N VAL A 423 -13.18 -6.85 -35.39
CA VAL A 423 -12.78 -7.62 -34.21
C VAL A 423 -11.81 -6.81 -33.38
N VAL A 424 -12.06 -6.74 -32.08
CA VAL A 424 -11.13 -6.18 -31.09
C VAL A 424 -11.06 -7.11 -29.89
N VAL A 425 -9.98 -7.04 -29.13
CA VAL A 425 -9.77 -7.88 -27.94
C VAL A 425 -9.46 -6.98 -26.75
N LEU A 426 -10.24 -7.12 -25.68
CA LEU A 426 -10.07 -6.37 -24.45
C LEU A 426 -9.17 -7.11 -23.46
N PHE A 427 -8.34 -6.36 -22.75
CA PHE A 427 -7.52 -6.82 -21.64
C PHE A 427 -7.71 -5.88 -20.45
N ASP A 428 -7.64 -6.44 -19.25
CA ASP A 428 -7.74 -5.66 -18.01
C ASP A 428 -6.46 -4.83 -17.76
N GLY A 429 -5.34 -5.19 -18.39
CA GLY A 429 -4.05 -4.51 -18.24
C GLY A 429 -3.32 -4.26 -19.58
N PRO A 430 -2.75 -3.07 -19.80
CA PRO A 430 -2.02 -2.74 -21.03
C PRO A 430 -0.74 -3.55 -21.24
N ALA A 431 0.03 -3.92 -20.22
CA ALA A 431 1.26 -4.69 -20.46
C ALA A 431 0.97 -6.12 -20.88
N THR A 432 -0.05 -6.73 -20.29
CA THR A 432 -0.59 -8.02 -20.71
C THR A 432 -1.09 -7.96 -22.17
N ALA A 433 -1.83 -6.91 -22.53
CA ALA A 433 -2.30 -6.69 -23.90
C ALA A 433 -1.15 -6.59 -24.91
N VAL A 434 -0.12 -5.80 -24.59
CA VAL A 434 1.03 -5.58 -25.49
C VAL A 434 1.87 -6.84 -25.63
N ARG A 435 2.13 -7.58 -24.53
CA ARG A 435 2.85 -8.86 -24.60
C ARG A 435 2.09 -9.90 -25.41
N ALA A 436 0.78 -9.99 -25.24
CA ALA A 436 -0.07 -10.84 -26.06
C ALA A 436 0.06 -10.46 -27.54
N GLY A 437 0.04 -9.16 -27.86
CA GLY A 437 0.27 -8.65 -29.21
C GLY A 437 1.63 -9.00 -29.80
N LEU A 438 2.71 -8.79 -29.04
CA LEU A 438 4.08 -9.13 -29.44
C LEU A 438 4.22 -10.62 -29.77
N ALA A 439 3.58 -11.50 -28.99
CA ALA A 439 3.58 -12.94 -29.25
C ALA A 439 2.91 -13.31 -30.59
N GLN A 440 1.99 -12.49 -31.11
CA GLN A 440 1.30 -12.73 -32.38
C GLN A 440 2.02 -12.15 -33.62
N LEU A 441 3.15 -11.45 -33.47
CA LEU A 441 3.82 -10.76 -34.58
C LEU A 441 4.29 -11.69 -35.72
N HIS A 442 4.53 -12.96 -35.42
CA HIS A 442 4.91 -13.98 -36.41
C HIS A 442 3.84 -14.23 -37.49
N ALA A 443 2.60 -13.77 -37.29
CA ALA A 443 1.49 -13.92 -38.24
C ALA A 443 1.42 -12.84 -39.33
N VAL A 444 2.43 -11.95 -39.45
CA VAL A 444 2.34 -10.72 -40.29
C VAL A 444 1.21 -9.80 -39.80
N ALA A 445 0.95 -9.85 -38.49
CA ALA A 445 -0.10 -9.09 -37.84
C ALA A 445 0.22 -7.59 -37.85
N ARG A 446 -0.82 -6.76 -38.03
CA ARG A 446 -0.77 -5.33 -37.77
C ARG A 446 -1.65 -5.09 -36.55
N LEU A 447 -1.06 -4.58 -35.47
CA LEU A 447 -1.76 -4.42 -34.20
C LEU A 447 -1.74 -2.96 -33.76
N GLY A 448 -2.90 -2.45 -33.36
CA GLY A 448 -3.03 -1.19 -32.65
C GLY A 448 -3.50 -1.44 -31.22
N VAL A 449 -2.88 -0.77 -30.25
CA VAL A 449 -3.22 -0.87 -28.83
C VAL A 449 -3.51 0.51 -28.26
N ALA A 450 -4.67 0.67 -27.66
CA ALA A 450 -5.12 1.90 -27.02
C ALA A 450 -5.84 1.60 -25.70
N ILE A 451 -5.96 2.62 -24.85
CA ILE A 451 -6.86 2.58 -23.69
C ILE A 451 -8.22 3.11 -24.12
N ALA A 452 -9.29 2.40 -23.77
CA ALA A 452 -10.66 2.83 -24.01
C ALA A 452 -11.47 2.84 -22.71
N GLU A 453 -12.39 3.79 -22.60
CA GLU A 453 -13.51 3.68 -21.68
C GLU A 453 -14.51 2.67 -22.26
N VAL A 454 -14.74 1.58 -21.56
CA VAL A 454 -15.66 0.52 -21.95
C VAL A 454 -16.80 0.46 -20.93
N PRO A 455 -18.07 0.55 -21.35
CA PRO A 455 -19.21 0.35 -20.45
C PRO A 455 -19.07 -0.97 -19.70
N ARG A 456 -19.35 -0.97 -18.40
CA ARG A 456 -19.29 -2.20 -17.60
C ARG A 456 -20.31 -3.26 -18.02
N ASP A 457 -21.38 -2.85 -18.69
CA ASP A 457 -22.39 -3.75 -19.26
C ASP A 457 -22.04 -4.23 -20.68
N GLU A 458 -20.89 -3.79 -21.22
CA GLU A 458 -20.31 -4.19 -22.49
C GLU A 458 -21.22 -3.96 -23.71
N THR A 459 -22.17 -3.02 -23.62
CA THR A 459 -23.17 -2.78 -24.67
C THR A 459 -22.73 -1.85 -25.81
N GLU A 460 -21.78 -0.93 -25.57
CA GLU A 460 -21.21 -0.03 -26.59
C GLU A 460 -19.67 -0.17 -26.63
N LEU A 461 -19.15 -0.66 -27.76
CA LEU A 461 -17.72 -0.82 -28.02
C LEU A 461 -17.26 0.06 -29.18
N ASP A 462 -17.86 1.25 -29.32
CA ASP A 462 -17.49 2.28 -30.28
C ASP A 462 -16.75 3.48 -29.64
N ALA A 463 -16.34 3.30 -28.37
CA ALA A 463 -15.59 4.29 -27.63
C ALA A 463 -14.32 4.76 -28.37
N TYR A 464 -13.92 6.01 -28.11
CA TYR A 464 -12.78 6.65 -28.76
C TYR A 464 -11.50 5.80 -28.75
N GLY A 465 -11.23 5.09 -27.65
CA GLY A 465 -10.07 4.19 -27.56
C GLY A 465 -10.18 2.98 -28.50
N VAL A 466 -11.37 2.42 -28.72
CA VAL A 466 -11.59 1.32 -29.67
C VAL A 466 -11.34 1.81 -31.10
N LEU A 467 -11.91 2.95 -31.47
CA LEU A 467 -11.68 3.58 -32.78
C LEU A 467 -10.21 3.91 -33.01
N THR A 468 -9.53 4.42 -31.98
CA THR A 468 -8.09 4.70 -32.00
C THR A 468 -7.29 3.42 -32.24
N ALA A 469 -7.56 2.34 -31.51
CA ALA A 469 -6.87 1.06 -31.70
C ALA A 469 -7.03 0.53 -33.13
N ILE A 470 -8.24 0.56 -33.68
CA ILE A 470 -8.53 0.13 -35.07
C ILE A 470 -7.75 0.98 -36.07
N ALA A 471 -7.81 2.31 -35.94
CA ALA A 471 -7.12 3.21 -36.85
C ALA A 471 -5.60 3.06 -36.79
N MET A 472 -5.02 2.77 -35.62
CA MET A 472 -3.60 2.45 -35.48
C MET A 472 -3.27 1.13 -36.18
N ALA A 473 -4.07 0.08 -35.99
CA ALA A 473 -3.87 -1.21 -36.65
C ALA A 473 -3.91 -1.08 -38.18
N ASP A 474 -4.82 -0.26 -38.70
CA ASP A 474 -4.98 -0.02 -40.14
C ASP A 474 -3.83 0.79 -40.76
N GLN A 475 -3.03 1.49 -39.95
CA GLN A 475 -1.84 2.24 -40.37
C GLN A 475 -0.51 1.55 -40.04
N ALA A 476 -0.49 0.65 -39.04
CA ALA A 476 0.71 -0.01 -38.56
C ALA A 476 1.48 -0.77 -39.65
N ALA A 477 2.80 -0.85 -39.54
CA ALA A 477 3.58 -1.67 -40.48
C ALA A 477 3.28 -3.17 -40.25
N PRO A 478 3.37 -4.03 -41.29
CA PRO A 478 3.29 -5.47 -41.10
C PRO A 478 4.31 -5.97 -40.07
N GLY A 479 3.86 -6.78 -39.11
CA GLY A 479 4.73 -7.30 -38.05
C GLY A 479 5.05 -6.27 -36.96
N SER A 480 4.14 -5.32 -36.69
CA SER A 480 4.34 -4.32 -35.63
C SER A 480 3.15 -4.14 -34.72
N VAL A 481 3.43 -3.69 -33.49
CA VAL A 481 2.45 -3.28 -32.49
C VAL A 481 2.60 -1.79 -32.25
N TRP A 482 1.59 -1.02 -32.64
CA TRP A 482 1.51 0.42 -32.42
C TRP A 482 0.75 0.71 -31.12
N LEU A 483 1.29 1.62 -30.31
CA LEU A 483 0.76 2.02 -29.01
C LEU A 483 0.46 3.53 -28.95
N THR A 484 -0.63 3.90 -28.28
CA THR A 484 -0.87 5.29 -27.87
C THR A 484 0.05 5.71 -26.71
N SER A 485 0.23 7.01 -26.49
CA SER A 485 0.92 7.54 -25.30
C SER A 485 0.33 7.02 -23.98
N ALA A 486 -1.01 6.90 -23.92
CA ALA A 486 -1.69 6.40 -22.72
C ALA A 486 -1.33 4.95 -22.41
N VAL A 487 -1.20 4.09 -23.44
CA VAL A 487 -0.73 2.72 -23.26
C VAL A 487 0.72 2.72 -22.80
N ARG A 488 1.60 3.47 -23.47
CA ARG A 488 3.01 3.61 -23.07
C ARG A 488 3.15 3.99 -21.60
N ASP A 489 2.39 4.98 -21.14
CA ASP A 489 2.45 5.47 -19.75
C ASP A 489 2.05 4.41 -18.72
N LEU A 490 1.13 3.53 -19.09
CA LEU A 490 0.68 2.44 -18.23
C LEU A 490 1.52 1.14 -18.40
N LEU A 491 2.48 1.10 -19.32
CA LEU A 491 3.49 0.03 -19.39
C LEU A 491 4.59 0.18 -18.32
N ALA A 492 4.51 1.21 -17.47
CA ALA A 492 5.53 1.51 -16.48
C ALA A 492 5.80 0.31 -15.55
N GLY A 493 7.08 -0.08 -15.44
CA GLY A 493 7.50 -1.22 -14.61
C GLY A 493 7.20 -2.60 -15.19
N SER A 494 6.73 -2.69 -16.43
CA SER A 494 6.46 -3.98 -17.13
C SER A 494 7.67 -4.57 -17.85
N GLY A 495 8.75 -3.79 -18.04
CA GLY A 495 9.90 -4.20 -18.84
C GLY A 495 9.64 -4.27 -20.37
N VAL A 496 8.44 -3.90 -20.84
CA VAL A 496 8.18 -3.73 -22.27
C VAL A 496 8.93 -2.48 -22.77
N VAL A 497 9.72 -2.64 -23.83
CA VAL A 497 10.47 -1.54 -24.43
C VAL A 497 9.60 -0.89 -25.50
N THR A 498 9.56 0.45 -25.50
CA THR A 498 8.83 1.23 -26.50
C THR A 498 9.74 2.21 -27.22
N GLU A 499 9.55 2.37 -28.53
CA GLU A 499 10.28 3.34 -29.35
C GLU A 499 9.31 4.35 -29.99
N TYR A 500 9.70 5.62 -30.08
CA TYR A 500 8.87 6.65 -30.71
C TYR A 500 8.73 6.42 -32.22
N ALA A 501 7.49 6.32 -32.70
CA ALA A 501 7.15 6.06 -34.09
C ALA A 501 6.88 7.31 -34.93
N GLY A 502 6.93 8.50 -34.32
CA GLY A 502 6.54 9.76 -34.94
C GLY A 502 5.11 10.18 -34.60
N GLU A 503 4.71 11.32 -35.16
CA GLU A 503 3.32 11.78 -35.11
C GLU A 503 2.54 11.25 -36.31
N HIS A 504 1.37 10.67 -36.05
CA HIS A 504 0.49 10.12 -37.06
C HIS A 504 -0.92 10.67 -36.88
N VAL A 505 -1.61 10.93 -37.99
CA VAL A 505 -3.04 11.29 -37.96
C VAL A 505 -3.85 10.02 -37.80
N ILE A 506 -4.23 9.71 -36.56
CA ILE A 506 -5.03 8.54 -36.21
C ILE A 506 -6.52 8.95 -36.20
N GLY A 507 -7.36 8.20 -36.90
CA GLY A 507 -8.82 8.43 -36.91
C GLY A 507 -9.29 9.76 -37.53
N GLY A 508 -8.43 10.48 -38.27
CA GLY A 508 -8.82 11.72 -38.97
C GLY A 508 -8.94 12.95 -38.08
N VAL A 509 -8.34 12.94 -36.88
CA VAL A 509 -8.42 14.04 -35.90
C VAL A 509 -7.16 14.93 -35.98
N GLU A 510 -6.35 14.97 -34.92
CA GLU A 510 -5.07 15.66 -34.85
C GLU A 510 -3.92 14.65 -34.87
N PRO A 511 -2.70 15.05 -35.29
CA PRO A 511 -1.51 14.23 -35.15
C PRO A 511 -1.30 13.82 -33.68
N GLN A 512 -1.05 12.54 -33.45
CA GLN A 512 -0.79 11.97 -32.13
C GLN A 512 0.54 11.22 -32.15
N ALA A 513 1.26 11.29 -31.03
CA ALA A 513 2.45 10.49 -30.82
C ALA A 513 2.09 8.99 -30.80
N VAL A 514 2.76 8.22 -31.66
CA VAL A 514 2.65 6.77 -31.72
C VAL A 514 3.96 6.15 -31.26
N PHE A 515 3.89 4.96 -30.66
CA PHE A 515 5.06 4.20 -30.23
C PHE A 515 5.00 2.78 -30.76
N TRP A 516 6.17 2.18 -31.03
CA TRP A 516 6.32 0.75 -31.31
C TRP A 516 6.56 0.02 -29.99
N ALA A 517 5.96 -1.15 -29.81
CA ALA A 517 6.45 -2.12 -28.82
C ALA A 517 7.53 -3.01 -29.46
N LEU A 518 8.61 -3.27 -28.72
CA LEU A 518 9.75 -4.08 -29.16
C LEU A 518 9.87 -5.41 -28.41
#